data_AF-A0A942S2P2-F1
#
_entry.id   AF-A0A942S2P2-F1
#
_cell.length_a   1.000
_cell.length_b   1.000
_cell.length_c   1.000
_cell.angle_alpha   90.00
_cell.angle_beta   90.00
_cell.angle_gamma   90.00
#
_symmetry.space_group_name_H-M   'P 1'
#
loop_
_entity.id
_entity.type
_entity.pdbx_description
1 polymer ?
#
loop_
_entity_poly.entity_id
_entity_poly.type
_entity_poly.pdbx_seq_one_letter_code
_entity_poly.pdbx_strand_id
1 'polypeptide(L)'
;MPDYRRYRVPGGTYSFTVNERRSKVRAAKSERGVWQRRFWEHAIRDDREYASHIGYCHWNPMKHGLVRRVAYWPYSSFHRYVRQELLPTDWAGTDFNGDDEFGERSL
;
A
#
# COMPACT_ATOMS: atom_id res chain seq x y z
N MET A 1 -20.19 0.94 -16.98
CA MET A 1 -19.60 2.15 -16.38
C MET A 1 -20.09 3.34 -17.21
N PRO A 2 -20.65 4.41 -16.63
CA PRO A 2 -21.07 5.57 -17.41
C PRO A 2 -19.84 6.35 -17.90
N ASP A 3 -19.90 6.86 -19.12
CA ASP A 3 -18.89 7.73 -19.74
C ASP A 3 -18.66 9.00 -18.92
N TYR A 4 -17.54 9.05 -18.19
CA TYR A 4 -17.13 10.24 -17.45
C TYR A 4 -16.32 11.17 -18.34
N ARG A 5 -16.99 12.17 -18.93
CA ARG A 5 -16.34 13.26 -19.69
C ARG A 5 -15.96 14.39 -18.71
N ARG A 6 -14.66 14.56 -18.44
CA ARG A 6 -14.15 15.67 -17.60
C ARG A 6 -14.24 16.99 -18.35
N TYR A 7 -15.16 17.87 -17.94
CA TYR A 7 -15.12 19.28 -18.31
C TYR A 7 -14.09 19.99 -17.44
N ARG A 8 -13.04 20.56 -18.06
CA ARG A 8 -12.03 21.36 -17.37
C ARG A 8 -12.52 22.81 -17.29
N VAL A 9 -12.77 23.30 -16.07
CA VAL A 9 -13.01 24.73 -15.82
C VAL A 9 -11.76 25.32 -15.13
N PRO A 10 -11.11 26.35 -15.70
CA PRO A 10 -9.99 27.03 -15.04
C PRO A 10 -10.46 27.68 -13.73
N GLY A 11 -9.77 27.42 -12.62
CA GLY A 11 -10.09 27.98 -11.29
C GLY A 11 -11.07 27.17 -10.44
N GLY A 12 -11.58 26.03 -10.91
CA GLY A 12 -12.46 25.15 -10.14
C GLY A 12 -11.70 24.13 -9.28
N THR A 13 -12.08 24.00 -8.02
CA THR A 13 -11.73 22.84 -7.18
C THR A 13 -12.57 21.65 -7.61
N TYR A 14 -11.93 20.57 -8.07
CA TYR A 14 -12.63 19.34 -8.45
C TYR A 14 -12.93 18.50 -7.21
N SER A 15 -14.18 18.55 -6.75
CA SER A 15 -14.70 17.61 -5.75
C SER A 15 -15.32 16.41 -6.47
N PHE A 16 -14.61 15.30 -6.57
CA PHE A 16 -15.26 14.03 -6.93
C PHE A 16 -15.86 13.43 -5.65
N THR A 17 -17.19 13.38 -5.58
CA THR A 17 -17.87 12.76 -4.44
C THR A 17 -17.72 11.24 -4.58
N VAL A 18 -16.73 10.66 -3.90
CA VAL A 18 -16.66 9.21 -3.71
C VAL A 18 -17.86 8.80 -2.84
N ASN A 19 -18.74 7.95 -3.37
CA ASN A 19 -19.85 7.42 -2.60
C ASN A 19 -19.32 6.31 -1.68
N GLU A 20 -18.82 6.71 -0.51
CA GLU A 20 -18.19 5.84 0.46
C GLU A 20 -19.23 5.07 1.28
N ARG A 21 -19.12 3.73 1.34
CA ARG A 21 -19.94 2.92 2.25
C ARG A 21 -19.57 3.25 3.70
N ARG A 22 -20.52 3.85 4.45
CA ARG A 22 -20.35 4.19 5.87
C ARG A 22 -21.35 3.40 6.72
N SER A 23 -20.87 2.84 7.83
CA SER A 23 -21.78 2.27 8.84
C SER A 23 -22.52 3.40 9.58
N LYS A 24 -23.67 3.09 10.19
CA LYS A 24 -24.45 4.06 10.99
C LYS A 24 -23.58 4.74 12.06
N VAL A 25 -22.70 3.98 12.71
CA VAL A 25 -21.76 4.50 13.72
C VAL A 25 -20.77 5.50 13.13
N ARG A 26 -20.18 5.21 11.95
CA ARG A 26 -19.25 6.14 11.28
C ARG A 26 -19.97 7.41 10.83
N ALA A 27 -21.17 7.28 10.28
CA ALA A 27 -21.99 8.42 9.88
C ALA A 27 -22.32 9.34 11.07
N ALA A 28 -22.70 8.76 12.22
CA ALA A 28 -23.00 9.51 13.44
C ALA A 28 -21.80 10.29 13.99
N LYS A 29 -20.57 9.80 13.77
CA LYS A 29 -19.32 10.46 14.18
C LYS A 29 -18.69 11.33 13.10
N SER A 30 -19.36 11.55 11.98
CA SER A 30 -18.80 12.22 10.79
C SER A 30 -17.49 11.58 10.28
N GLU A 31 -17.27 10.30 10.56
CA GLU A 31 -16.12 9.53 10.08
C GLU A 31 -16.31 9.12 8.61
N ARG A 32 -15.20 9.10 7.86
CA ARG A 32 -15.16 8.64 6.47
C ARG A 32 -15.03 7.11 6.38
N GLY A 33 -15.45 6.56 5.24
CA GLY A 33 -15.49 5.11 4.99
C GLY A 33 -14.17 4.54 4.45
N VAL A 34 -13.25 5.40 4.00
CA VAL A 34 -12.03 5.02 3.28
C VAL A 34 -11.06 4.21 4.14
N TRP A 35 -10.81 4.65 5.38
CA TRP A 35 -9.83 4.02 6.25
C TRP A 35 -10.44 2.89 7.10
N GLN A 36 -9.66 1.83 7.34
CA GLN A 36 -9.93 0.88 8.42
C GLN A 36 -9.78 1.59 9.77
N ARG A 37 -10.59 1.22 10.76
CA ARG A 37 -10.46 1.77 12.13
C ARG A 37 -9.31 1.05 12.82
N ARG A 38 -8.44 1.82 13.48
CA ARG A 38 -7.17 1.35 14.07
C ARG A 38 -6.19 0.87 12.99
N PHE A 39 -5.01 0.49 13.42
CA PHE A 39 -3.95 -0.07 12.59
C PHE A 39 -3.34 -1.24 13.34
N TRP A 40 -2.64 -2.10 12.59
CA TRP A 40 -1.78 -3.11 13.17
C TRP A 40 -0.45 -2.47 13.54
N GLU A 41 0.04 -2.77 14.73
CA GLU A 41 1.29 -2.24 15.27
C GLU A 41 2.14 -3.40 15.76
N HIS A 42 3.43 -3.34 15.44
CA HIS A 42 4.43 -4.27 15.94
C HIS A 42 5.74 -3.54 16.19
N ALA A 43 6.26 -3.70 17.40
CA ALA A 43 7.51 -3.09 17.81
C ALA A 43 8.68 -3.98 17.38
N ILE A 44 9.50 -3.46 16.47
CA ILE A 44 10.72 -4.10 15.98
C ILE A 44 11.78 -4.09 17.10
N ARG A 45 12.39 -5.25 17.36
CA ARG A 45 13.27 -5.45 18.53
C ARG A 45 14.74 -5.59 18.18
N ASP A 46 15.05 -5.96 16.93
CA ASP A 46 16.42 -6.15 16.47
C ASP A 46 16.57 -5.88 14.97
N ASP A 47 17.83 -5.83 14.52
CA ASP A 47 18.18 -5.50 13.14
C ASP A 47 17.75 -6.59 12.14
N ARG A 48 17.67 -7.86 12.58
CA ARG A 48 17.24 -8.96 11.72
C ARG A 48 15.75 -8.84 11.43
N GLU A 49 14.97 -8.57 12.46
CA GLU A 49 13.54 -8.33 12.36
C GLU A 49 13.26 -7.08 11.51
N TYR A 50 14.04 -6.01 11.69
CA TYR A 50 13.97 -4.82 10.84
C TYR A 50 14.17 -5.17 9.36
N ALA A 51 15.24 -5.91 9.04
CA ALA A 51 15.54 -6.30 7.66
C ALA A 51 14.41 -7.15 7.04
N SER A 52 13.85 -8.09 7.80
CA SER A 52 12.70 -8.90 7.36
C SER A 52 11.45 -8.04 7.08
N HIS A 53 11.13 -7.08 7.95
CA HIS A 53 9.95 -6.20 7.78
C HIS A 53 10.09 -5.26 6.57
N ILE A 54 11.30 -4.71 6.34
CA ILE A 54 11.59 -3.91 5.14
C ILE A 54 11.47 -4.79 3.89
N GLY A 55 12.02 -6.01 3.93
CA GLY A 55 11.89 -6.97 2.85
C GLY A 55 10.42 -7.26 2.53
N TYR A 56 9.61 -7.55 3.55
CA TYR A 56 8.19 -7.80 3.39
C TYR A 56 7.46 -6.60 2.74
N CYS A 57 7.74 -5.37 3.18
CA CYS A 57 7.15 -4.16 2.62
C CYS A 57 7.43 -4.00 1.11
N HIS A 58 8.65 -4.32 0.66
CA HIS A 58 9.01 -4.24 -0.76
C HIS A 58 8.46 -5.42 -1.58
N TRP A 59 8.35 -6.60 -0.97
CA TRP A 59 7.81 -7.80 -1.62
C TRP A 59 6.27 -7.81 -1.72
N ASN A 60 5.57 -7.08 -0.86
CA ASN A 60 4.11 -7.10 -0.76
C ASN A 60 3.33 -6.88 -2.09
N PRO A 61 3.77 -5.99 -3.01
CA PRO A 61 3.12 -5.86 -4.33
C PRO A 61 3.19 -7.14 -5.18
N MET A 62 4.25 -7.95 -5.04
CA MET A 62 4.34 -9.26 -5.67
C MET A 62 3.47 -10.29 -4.95
N LYS A 63 3.49 -10.30 -3.60
CA LYS A 63 2.60 -11.16 -2.77
C LYS A 63 1.15 -11.05 -3.19
N HIS A 64 0.66 -9.82 -3.37
CA HIS A 64 -0.72 -9.54 -3.78
C HIS A 64 -0.94 -9.56 -5.30
N GLY A 65 0.05 -10.00 -6.10
CA GLY A 65 -0.09 -10.18 -7.55
C GLY A 65 -0.26 -8.89 -8.36
N LEU A 66 0.07 -7.73 -7.79
CA LEU A 66 -0.03 -6.43 -8.47
C LEU A 66 1.05 -6.26 -9.54
N VAL A 67 2.22 -6.86 -9.33
CA VAL A 67 3.36 -6.83 -10.26
C VAL A 67 4.09 -8.17 -10.28
N ARG A 68 4.79 -8.47 -11.39
CA ARG A 68 5.62 -9.68 -11.53
C ARG A 68 7.04 -9.54 -10.97
N ARG A 69 7.47 -8.31 -10.68
CA ARG A 69 8.79 -7.97 -10.13
C ARG A 69 8.65 -6.76 -9.21
N VAL A 70 9.36 -6.74 -8.10
CA VAL A 70 9.35 -5.61 -7.14
C VAL A 70 9.70 -4.30 -7.84
N ALA A 71 10.69 -4.32 -8.73
CA ALA A 71 11.12 -3.16 -9.52
C ALA A 71 10.02 -2.54 -10.40
N TYR A 72 8.93 -3.26 -10.69
CA TYR A 72 7.83 -2.72 -11.49
C TYR A 72 6.81 -1.92 -10.67
N TRP A 73 6.91 -1.93 -9.34
CA TRP A 73 6.00 -1.18 -8.47
C TRP A 73 6.56 0.23 -8.18
N PRO A 74 5.99 1.31 -8.75
CA PRO A 74 6.54 2.65 -8.58
C PRO A 74 6.25 3.24 -7.19
N TYR A 75 5.25 2.73 -6.47
CA TYR A 75 4.75 3.28 -5.21
C TYR A 75 5.41 2.61 -4.00
N SER A 76 6.75 2.58 -3.97
CA SER A 76 7.55 1.98 -2.90
C SER A 76 8.88 2.73 -2.75
N SER A 77 9.43 2.72 -1.53
CA SER A 77 10.78 3.20 -1.25
C SER A 77 11.89 2.30 -1.80
N PHE A 78 11.57 1.14 -2.40
CA PHE A 78 12.51 0.22 -3.03
C PHE A 78 13.48 0.92 -3.99
N HIS A 79 12.97 1.80 -4.85
CA HIS A 79 13.78 2.57 -5.82
C HIS A 79 14.81 3.50 -5.15
N ARG A 80 14.53 3.95 -3.92
CA ARG A 80 15.52 4.70 -3.12
C ARG A 80 16.60 3.78 -2.60
N TYR A 81 16.27 2.58 -2.13
CA TYR A 81 17.23 1.60 -1.63
C TYR A 81 18.16 1.12 -2.76
N VAL A 82 17.63 0.90 -3.96
CA VAL A 82 18.44 0.56 -5.15
C VAL A 82 19.42 1.70 -5.50
N ARG A 83 18.95 2.96 -5.52
CA ARG A 83 19.81 4.12 -5.80
C ARG A 83 20.91 4.36 -4.75
N GLN A 84 20.72 3.83 -3.54
CA GLN A 84 21.67 3.92 -2.44
C GLN A 84 22.54 2.65 -2.33
N GLU A 85 22.43 1.73 -3.29
CA GLU A 85 23.17 0.46 -3.31
C GLU A 85 22.90 -0.43 -2.08
N LEU A 86 21.79 -0.19 -1.37
CA LEU A 86 21.35 -0.98 -0.21
C LEU A 86 20.67 -2.28 -0.64
N LEU A 87 20.05 -2.30 -1.82
CA LEU A 87 19.41 -3.47 -2.41
C LEU A 87 19.76 -3.55 -3.91
N PRO A 88 19.95 -4.76 -4.45
CA PRO A 88 20.17 -4.92 -5.88
C PRO A 88 18.86 -4.67 -6.66
N THR A 89 18.97 -4.29 -7.94
CA THR A 89 17.79 -3.94 -8.76
C THR A 89 16.91 -5.16 -9.06
N ASP A 90 17.52 -6.35 -9.13
CA ASP A 90 16.89 -7.66 -9.34
C ASP A 90 16.53 -8.36 -8.02
N TRP A 91 16.59 -7.64 -6.89
CA TRP A 91 16.18 -8.14 -5.60
C TRP A 91 14.74 -8.66 -5.61
N ALA A 92 14.54 -9.81 -4.94
CA ALA A 92 13.31 -10.58 -4.82
C ALA A 92 12.77 -11.20 -6.13
N GLY A 93 13.60 -12.02 -6.77
CA GLY A 93 13.19 -12.88 -7.90
C GLY A 93 12.59 -14.24 -7.52
N THR A 94 12.97 -14.83 -6.38
CA THR A 94 12.57 -16.23 -6.06
C THR A 94 12.51 -16.63 -4.58
N ASP A 95 13.24 -15.97 -3.66
CA ASP A 95 13.57 -16.60 -2.35
C ASP A 95 12.97 -15.93 -1.10
N PHE A 96 12.12 -14.90 -1.26
CA PHE A 96 11.40 -14.34 -0.10
C PHE A 96 10.21 -15.26 0.22
N ASN A 97 10.42 -16.22 1.12
CA ASN A 97 9.35 -17.01 1.73
C ASN A 97 8.54 -16.11 2.67
N GLY A 98 7.72 -15.22 2.10
CA GLY A 98 6.86 -14.29 2.82
C GLY A 98 5.56 -14.93 3.30
N ASP A 99 5.66 -16.15 3.85
CA ASP A 99 4.55 -16.86 4.49
C ASP A 99 4.08 -16.13 5.77
N ASP A 100 4.85 -15.16 6.25
CA ASP A 100 4.48 -14.28 7.35
C ASP A 100 3.32 -13.34 6.94
N GLU A 101 2.29 -13.31 7.77
CA GLU A 101 1.09 -12.48 7.62
C GLU A 101 1.18 -11.27 8.56
N PHE A 102 1.22 -10.04 8.01
CA PHE A 102 1.42 -8.81 8.79
C PHE A 102 0.18 -7.93 8.78
N GLY A 103 -0.76 -8.20 9.67
CA GLY A 103 -1.97 -7.38 9.82
C GLY A 103 -2.83 -7.30 8.55
N GLU A 104 -2.62 -8.24 7.62
CA GLU A 104 -3.37 -8.32 6.38
C GLU A 104 -4.85 -8.52 6.67
N ARG A 105 -5.69 -7.94 5.82
CA ARG A 105 -7.12 -8.11 5.96
C ARG A 105 -7.51 -9.47 5.39
N SER A 106 -8.03 -10.35 6.23
CA SER A 106 -8.68 -11.57 5.77
C SER A 106 -9.81 -11.20 4.80
N LEU A 107 -9.74 -11.75 3.58
CA LEU A 107 -10.72 -11.53 2.51
C LEU A 107 -12.05 -12.24 2.80
#